data_AF-A0A841YGY9-F1
#
_entry.id   AF-A0A841YGY9-F1
#
_cell.length_a   1.000
_cell.length_b   1.000
_cell.length_c   1.000
_cell.angle_alpha   90.00
_cell.angle_beta   90.00
_cell.angle_gamma   90.00
#
_symmetry.space_group_name_H-M   'P 1'
#
loop_
_entity.id
_entity.type
_entity.pdbx_description
1 polymer ?
#
loop_
_entity_poly.entity_id
_entity_poly.type
_entity_poly.pdbx_seq_one_letter_code
_entity_poly.pdbx_strand_id
1 'polypeptide(L)'
;MTATGPEILNDLYNLILNPGTREFERSLLEKTKNKIENGADSRNQLSKLEASLRPLALRNNLTPDVTDFYLKITGHVTEKFDIVAHTKLKNPHYARAIFSGGCFWCMVEPFETKEGIISVLSGYTGGDTPHPTYEQVSGGYSGHTEAVEIIFDTRIIQYLDLVTLYFQLTDPTDALGQMADRGSQYRPVIYVLDDGQREVAERFKQQLIDSKIYKRPIVTAIEPASTFWPAENFHQQFYKNNPKRYAKIKRARKQFLFFQHLKLRLRHFIKR
;
A
#
# COMPACT_ATOMS: atom_id res chain seq x y z
N MET A 1 18.55 -5.24 18.80
CA MET A 1 19.00 -4.18 19.74
C MET A 1 17.86 -3.94 20.71
N THR A 2 18.09 -4.04 22.02
CA THR A 2 17.05 -3.75 23.02
C THR A 2 16.87 -2.23 23.10
N ALA A 3 15.69 -1.72 22.73
CA ALA A 3 15.38 -0.30 22.79
C ALA A 3 15.65 0.27 24.19
N THR A 4 16.22 1.48 24.26
CA THR A 4 16.54 2.13 25.53
C THR A 4 15.27 2.66 26.20
N GLY A 5 15.26 2.80 27.54
CA GLY A 5 14.10 3.33 28.28
C GLY A 5 13.54 4.67 27.76
N PRO A 6 14.39 5.66 27.44
CA PRO A 6 13.95 6.94 26.85
C PRO A 6 13.36 6.80 25.44
N GLU A 7 13.93 5.93 24.61
CA GLU A 7 13.44 5.67 23.25
C GLU A 7 12.04 5.03 23.27
N ILE A 8 11.81 4.09 24.19
CA ILE A 8 10.52 3.44 24.38
C ILE A 8 9.45 4.44 24.80
N LEU A 9 9.76 5.35 25.73
CA LEU A 9 8.80 6.38 26.15
C LEU A 9 8.40 7.28 24.99
N ASN A 10 9.36 7.72 24.18
CA ASN A 10 9.09 8.51 22.99
C ASN A 10 8.19 7.76 21.98
N ASP A 11 8.44 6.48 21.74
CA ASP A 11 7.57 5.65 20.89
C ASP A 11 6.15 5.58 21.45
N LEU A 12 5.99 5.33 22.76
CA LEU A 12 4.68 5.29 23.41
C LEU A 12 3.93 6.62 23.26
N TYR A 13 4.61 7.76 23.49
CA TYR A 13 4.03 9.09 23.28
C TYR A 13 3.55 9.31 21.85
N ASN A 14 4.38 8.98 20.87
CA ASN A 14 4.04 9.16 19.46
C ASN A 14 2.83 8.31 19.05
N LEU A 15 2.74 7.07 19.54
CA LEU A 15 1.59 6.20 19.27
C LEU A 15 0.31 6.73 19.94
N ILE A 16 0.39 7.20 21.18
CA ILE A 16 -0.78 7.75 21.89
C ILE A 16 -1.36 8.96 21.16
N LEU A 17 -0.49 9.85 20.66
CA LEU A 17 -0.88 11.05 19.92
C LEU A 17 -1.32 10.77 18.48
N ASN A 18 -1.01 9.59 17.95
CA ASN A 18 -1.34 9.25 16.58
C ASN A 18 -2.85 9.03 16.42
N PRO A 19 -3.52 9.76 15.50
CA PRO A 19 -4.96 9.61 15.27
C PRO A 19 -5.35 8.23 14.74
N GLY A 20 -4.43 7.51 14.09
CA GLY A 20 -4.64 6.14 13.61
C GLY A 20 -4.67 5.09 14.72
N THR A 21 -4.19 5.40 15.93
CA THR A 21 -4.22 4.45 17.05
C THR A 21 -5.64 4.28 17.57
N ARG A 22 -6.10 3.04 17.75
CA ARG A 22 -7.45 2.78 18.26
C ARG A 22 -7.54 3.05 19.75
N GLU A 23 -8.72 3.46 20.23
CA GLU A 23 -8.95 3.79 21.64
C GLU A 23 -8.47 2.72 22.63
N PHE A 24 -8.75 1.44 22.34
CA PHE A 24 -8.33 0.37 23.24
C PHE A 24 -6.78 0.21 23.23
N GLU A 25 -6.11 0.38 22.09
CA GLU A 25 -4.64 0.32 22.00
C GLU A 25 -4.05 1.51 22.75
N ARG A 26 -4.59 2.71 22.52
CA ARG A 26 -4.23 3.95 23.19
C ARG A 26 -4.31 3.80 24.71
N SER A 27 -5.40 3.25 25.22
CA SER A 27 -5.57 3.01 26.67
C SER A 27 -4.48 2.10 27.25
N LEU A 28 -4.09 1.03 26.52
CA LEU A 28 -3.00 0.13 26.93
C LEU A 28 -1.65 0.85 26.92
N LEU A 29 -1.39 1.66 25.89
CA LEU A 29 -0.17 2.45 25.72
C LEU A 29 -0.04 3.50 26.84
N GLU A 30 -1.10 4.26 27.13
CA GLU A 30 -1.16 5.26 28.19
C GLU A 30 -0.90 4.64 29.57
N LYS A 31 -1.58 3.53 29.88
CA LYS A 31 -1.37 2.78 31.12
C LYS A 31 0.08 2.32 31.27
N THR A 32 0.70 1.91 30.18
CA THR A 32 2.11 1.46 30.16
C THR A 32 3.04 2.65 30.37
N LYS A 33 2.86 3.72 29.59
CA LYS A 33 3.63 4.97 29.68
C LYS A 33 3.60 5.55 31.09
N ASN A 34 2.40 5.75 31.65
CA ASN A 34 2.23 6.35 32.98
C ASN A 34 2.91 5.53 34.07
N LYS A 35 2.94 4.20 33.97
CA LYS A 35 3.67 3.36 34.94
C LYS A 35 5.18 3.54 34.84
N ILE A 36 5.71 3.59 33.63
CA ILE A 36 7.15 3.79 33.39
C ILE A 36 7.57 5.18 33.90
N GLU A 37 6.80 6.23 33.61
CA GLU A 37 7.04 7.59 34.12
C GLU A 37 7.03 7.66 35.65
N ASN A 38 6.16 6.88 36.30
CA ASN A 38 6.09 6.78 37.75
C ASN A 38 7.15 5.82 38.35
N GLY A 39 8.21 5.49 37.62
CA GLY A 39 9.36 4.74 38.11
C GLY A 39 9.23 3.21 38.08
N ALA A 40 8.20 2.65 37.44
CA ALA A 40 8.10 1.20 37.27
C ALA A 40 9.13 0.69 36.25
N ASP A 41 9.65 -0.53 36.46
CA ASP A 41 10.59 -1.17 35.56
C ASP A 41 10.02 -1.30 34.12
N SER A 42 10.72 -0.68 33.17
CA SER A 42 10.26 -0.56 31.78
C SER A 42 10.16 -1.92 31.08
N ARG A 43 11.07 -2.85 31.35
CA ARG A 43 11.04 -4.21 30.76
C ARG A 43 9.81 -4.97 31.21
N ASN A 44 9.48 -4.94 32.49
CA ASN A 44 8.29 -5.56 33.05
C ASN A 44 7.00 -4.95 32.46
N GLN A 45 6.92 -3.61 32.36
CA GLN A 45 5.75 -2.97 31.77
C GLN A 45 5.60 -3.30 30.27
N LEU A 46 6.70 -3.33 29.51
CA LEU A 46 6.67 -3.75 28.12
C LEU A 46 6.25 -5.21 27.94
N SER A 47 6.68 -6.13 28.81
CA SER A 47 6.21 -7.53 28.77
C SER A 47 4.70 -7.64 29.01
N LYS A 48 4.15 -6.82 29.92
CA LYS A 48 2.70 -6.77 30.14
C LYS A 48 1.93 -6.18 28.96
N LEU A 49 2.48 -5.15 28.33
CA LEU A 49 1.90 -4.54 27.13
C LEU A 49 1.93 -5.53 25.96
N GLU A 50 3.07 -6.18 25.72
CA GLU A 50 3.24 -7.23 24.73
C GLU A 50 2.21 -8.35 24.92
N ALA A 51 2.05 -8.87 26.14
CA ALA A 51 1.04 -9.89 26.45
C ALA A 51 -0.40 -9.41 26.17
N SER A 52 -0.69 -8.12 26.39
CA SER A 52 -2.01 -7.53 26.14
C SER A 52 -2.31 -7.35 24.65
N LEU A 53 -1.30 -7.01 23.84
CA LEU A 53 -1.42 -6.79 22.39
C LEU A 53 -1.34 -8.10 21.59
N ARG A 54 -0.69 -9.15 22.15
CA ARG A 54 -0.44 -10.43 21.48
C ARG A 54 -1.68 -11.06 20.81
N PRO A 55 -2.87 -11.11 21.43
CA PRO A 55 -4.05 -11.70 20.79
C PRO A 55 -4.45 -11.02 19.47
N LEU A 56 -4.23 -9.70 19.37
CA LEU A 56 -4.53 -8.91 18.18
C LEU A 56 -3.41 -9.02 17.16
N ALA A 57 -2.15 -9.03 17.61
CA ALA A 57 -0.99 -9.25 16.75
C ALA A 57 -1.09 -10.59 16.01
N LEU A 58 -1.44 -11.67 16.71
CA LEU A 58 -1.63 -13.00 16.12
C LEU A 58 -2.74 -13.05 15.06
N ARG A 59 -3.72 -12.14 15.16
CA ARG A 59 -4.84 -12.02 14.21
C ARG A 59 -4.61 -10.96 13.13
N ASN A 60 -3.45 -10.30 13.11
CA ASN A 60 -3.16 -9.16 12.24
C ASN A 60 -4.20 -8.03 12.37
N ASN A 61 -4.62 -7.72 13.61
CA ASN A 61 -5.68 -6.75 13.90
C ASN A 61 -5.21 -5.59 14.79
N LEU A 62 -3.90 -5.38 14.88
CA LEU A 62 -3.35 -4.14 15.43
C LEU A 62 -3.37 -3.06 14.35
N THR A 63 -3.44 -1.80 14.75
CA THR A 63 -3.19 -0.68 13.84
C THR A 63 -1.76 -0.75 13.28
N PRO A 64 -1.48 -0.15 12.11
CA PRO A 64 -0.19 -0.28 11.45
C PRO A 64 1.00 0.14 12.32
N ASP A 65 0.94 1.31 12.95
CA ASP A 65 2.03 1.82 13.79
C ASP A 65 2.18 1.06 15.11
N VAL A 66 1.07 0.59 15.70
CA VAL A 66 1.13 -0.29 16.89
C VAL A 66 1.69 -1.67 16.51
N THR A 67 1.46 -2.13 15.28
CA THR A 67 2.08 -3.37 14.76
C THR A 67 3.59 -3.21 14.67
N ASP A 68 4.10 -2.12 14.10
CA ASP A 68 5.54 -1.86 14.02
C ASP A 68 6.18 -1.74 15.41
N PHE A 69 5.51 -1.07 16.34
CA PHE A 69 5.96 -1.00 17.73
C PHE A 69 5.97 -2.38 18.40
N TYR A 70 4.92 -3.19 18.22
CA TYR A 70 4.83 -4.55 18.73
C TYR A 70 5.98 -5.43 18.19
N LEU A 71 6.27 -5.32 16.89
CA LEU A 71 7.40 -6.02 16.26
C LEU A 71 8.73 -5.58 16.87
N LYS A 72 8.94 -4.26 17.05
CA LYS A 72 10.13 -3.70 17.69
C LYS A 72 10.37 -4.27 19.10
N ILE A 73 9.34 -4.26 19.97
CA ILE A 73 9.49 -4.74 21.35
C ILE A 73 9.58 -6.27 21.47
N THR A 74 9.17 -7.01 20.44
CA THR A 74 9.31 -8.48 20.36
C THR A 74 10.59 -8.92 19.66
N GLY A 75 11.48 -7.98 19.33
CA GLY A 75 12.79 -8.26 18.74
C GLY A 75 12.77 -8.49 17.22
N HIS A 76 11.65 -8.22 16.56
CA HIS A 76 11.55 -8.21 15.10
C HIS A 76 11.99 -6.84 14.58
N VAL A 77 12.97 -6.84 13.67
CA VAL A 77 13.42 -5.61 13.02
C VAL A 77 12.59 -5.41 11.76
N THR A 78 11.84 -4.31 11.71
CA THR A 78 11.27 -3.79 10.47
C THR A 78 12.17 -2.66 9.98
N GLU A 79 12.59 -2.72 8.72
CA GLU A 79 13.29 -1.59 8.11
C GLU A 79 12.29 -0.46 7.92
N LYS A 80 12.65 0.73 8.42
CA LYS A 80 11.83 1.93 8.18
C LYS A 80 12.09 2.43 6.77
N PHE A 81 11.02 2.62 6.00
CA PHE A 81 11.11 3.23 4.69
C PHE A 81 11.37 4.74 4.84
N ASP A 82 12.37 5.25 4.13
CA ASP A 82 12.70 6.67 4.14
C ASP A 82 11.78 7.45 3.19
N ILE A 83 10.61 7.84 3.73
CA ILE A 83 9.62 8.66 3.02
C ILE A 83 10.23 10.03 2.65
N VAL A 84 11.12 10.57 3.48
CA VAL A 84 11.78 11.86 3.23
C VAL A 84 12.74 11.76 2.06
N ALA A 85 13.52 10.69 1.96
CA ALA A 85 14.34 10.42 0.79
C ALA A 85 13.45 10.29 -0.45
N HIS A 86 12.39 9.49 -0.40
CA HIS A 86 11.46 9.31 -1.53
C HIS A 86 10.90 10.65 -2.05
N THR A 87 10.43 11.50 -1.15
CA THR A 87 9.83 12.81 -1.51
C THR A 87 10.88 13.82 -2.00
N LYS A 88 12.13 13.71 -1.53
CA LYS A 88 13.23 14.60 -1.93
C LYS A 88 14.00 14.14 -3.17
N LEU A 89 13.72 12.95 -3.70
CA LEU A 89 14.36 12.48 -4.93
C LEU A 89 14.05 13.43 -6.10
N LYS A 90 15.08 14.18 -6.52
CA LYS A 90 15.01 15.11 -7.64
C LYS A 90 16.17 14.82 -8.59
N ASN A 91 15.83 14.51 -9.83
CA ASN A 91 16.76 14.35 -10.94
C ASN A 91 16.01 14.77 -12.22
N PRO A 92 16.64 15.48 -13.18
CA PRO A 92 15.99 15.87 -14.43
C PRO A 92 15.44 14.69 -15.26
N HIS A 93 15.97 13.49 -15.04
CA HIS A 93 15.55 12.27 -15.71
C HIS A 93 14.57 11.44 -14.88
N TYR A 94 14.21 11.87 -13.67
CA TYR A 94 13.23 11.16 -12.86
C TYR A 94 11.83 11.72 -13.11
N ALA A 95 10.89 10.80 -13.36
CA ALA A 95 9.47 11.09 -13.44
C ALA A 95 8.71 10.28 -12.37
N ARG A 96 7.47 10.68 -12.12
CA ARG A 96 6.58 10.03 -11.16
C ARG A 96 5.39 9.41 -11.89
N ALA A 97 4.84 8.33 -11.34
CA ALA A 97 3.60 7.72 -11.80
C ALA A 97 2.78 7.26 -10.59
N ILE A 98 1.47 7.44 -10.63
CA ILE A 98 0.58 7.08 -9.52
C ILE A 98 -0.52 6.14 -10.02
N PHE A 99 -0.63 4.97 -9.39
CA PHE A 99 -1.60 3.95 -9.76
C PHE A 99 -2.36 3.42 -8.55
N SER A 100 -3.69 3.30 -8.69
CA SER A 100 -4.55 2.53 -7.79
C SER A 100 -5.14 1.34 -8.52
N GLY A 101 -5.11 0.17 -7.90
CA GLY A 101 -5.44 -1.08 -8.57
C GLY A 101 -5.70 -2.24 -7.63
N GLY A 102 -6.34 -1.98 -6.49
CA GLY A 102 -6.53 -2.97 -5.43
C GLY A 102 -5.58 -2.75 -4.26
N CYS A 103 -5.34 -3.79 -3.46
CA CYS A 103 -4.40 -3.71 -2.35
C CYS A 103 -3.00 -3.27 -2.84
N PHE A 104 -2.50 -2.16 -2.31
CA PHE A 104 -1.21 -1.59 -2.71
C PHE A 104 -0.01 -2.55 -2.48
N TRP A 105 -0.11 -3.50 -1.55
CA TRP A 105 0.94 -4.48 -1.27
C TRP A 105 1.20 -5.36 -2.48
N CYS A 106 0.17 -5.64 -3.27
CA CYS A 106 0.27 -6.39 -4.52
C CYS A 106 0.90 -5.57 -5.64
N MET A 107 0.83 -4.25 -5.55
CA MET A 107 1.29 -3.34 -6.60
C MET A 107 2.79 -3.07 -6.48
N VAL A 108 3.33 -2.98 -5.26
CA VAL A 108 4.73 -2.59 -5.03
C VAL A 108 5.76 -3.49 -5.72
N GLU A 109 5.86 -4.77 -5.36
CA GLU A 109 6.93 -5.66 -5.86
C GLU A 109 6.99 -5.75 -7.41
N PRO A 110 5.87 -5.89 -8.14
CA PRO A 110 5.92 -5.90 -9.60
C PRO A 110 6.56 -4.68 -10.25
N PHE A 111 6.39 -3.49 -9.65
CA PHE A 111 7.06 -2.27 -10.10
C PHE A 111 8.48 -2.19 -9.55
N GLU A 112 8.68 -2.33 -8.24
CA GLU A 112 9.99 -2.12 -7.57
C GLU A 112 11.10 -3.04 -8.12
N THR A 113 10.75 -4.17 -8.73
CA THR A 113 11.70 -5.12 -9.33
C THR A 113 12.06 -4.83 -10.79
N LYS A 114 11.51 -3.77 -11.40
CA LYS A 114 11.83 -3.37 -12.78
C LYS A 114 13.09 -2.51 -12.83
N GLU A 115 13.91 -2.76 -13.84
CA GLU A 115 15.05 -1.90 -14.15
C GLU A 115 14.57 -0.48 -14.47
N GLY A 116 15.28 0.52 -13.95
CA GLY A 116 14.89 1.94 -14.08
C GLY A 116 13.94 2.44 -13.01
N ILE A 117 13.39 1.59 -12.14
CA ILE A 117 12.62 2.05 -10.97
C ILE A 117 13.56 2.46 -9.84
N ILE A 118 13.36 3.67 -9.33
CA ILE A 118 14.18 4.26 -8.26
C ILE A 118 13.53 4.02 -6.90
N SER A 119 12.21 4.18 -6.81
CA SER A 119 11.49 4.02 -5.55
C SER A 119 10.00 3.81 -5.77
N VAL A 120 9.35 3.01 -4.92
CA VAL A 120 7.90 2.80 -4.91
C VAL A 120 7.37 3.00 -3.50
N LEU A 121 6.46 3.96 -3.33
CA LEU A 121 5.86 4.33 -2.06
C LEU A 121 4.37 3.94 -2.06
N SER A 122 3.92 3.25 -1.02
CA SER A 122 2.50 2.98 -0.80
C SER A 122 1.81 4.16 -0.12
N GLY A 123 0.57 4.46 -0.49
CA GLY A 123 -0.16 5.58 0.07
C GLY A 123 -1.61 5.67 -0.37
N TYR A 124 -2.20 6.84 -0.13
CA TYR A 124 -3.61 7.13 -0.32
C TYR A 124 -3.79 8.42 -1.13
N THR A 125 -4.68 8.42 -2.11
CA THR A 125 -4.95 9.61 -2.95
C THR A 125 -6.35 9.54 -3.57
N GLY A 126 -6.81 10.61 -4.20
CA GLY A 126 -8.11 10.68 -4.88
C GLY A 126 -9.33 10.83 -3.97
N GLY A 127 -9.12 11.18 -2.69
CA GLY A 127 -10.16 11.46 -1.71
C GLY A 127 -9.99 12.84 -1.07
N ASP A 128 -10.93 13.19 -0.21
CA ASP A 128 -11.06 14.54 0.35
C ASP A 128 -10.58 14.66 1.80
N THR A 129 -10.23 13.53 2.44
CA THR A 129 -9.82 13.52 3.85
C THR A 129 -8.35 13.88 3.98
N PRO A 130 -7.96 14.99 4.62
CA PRO A 130 -6.56 15.31 4.85
C PRO A 130 -5.95 14.34 5.86
N HIS A 131 -4.69 13.95 5.66
CA HIS A 131 -3.96 13.01 6.53
C HIS A 131 -4.76 11.72 6.87
N PRO A 132 -5.23 10.97 5.85
CA PRO A 132 -6.08 9.81 6.09
C PRO A 132 -5.29 8.67 6.75
N THR A 133 -5.92 7.97 7.69
CA THR A 133 -5.36 6.76 8.30
C THR A 133 -5.76 5.51 7.53
N TYR A 134 -5.04 4.40 7.69
CA TYR A 134 -5.41 3.13 7.06
C TYR A 134 -6.85 2.71 7.37
N GLU A 135 -7.34 2.88 8.60
CA GLU A 135 -8.72 2.58 8.99
C GLU A 135 -9.75 3.42 8.24
N GLN A 136 -9.45 4.69 7.99
CA GLN A 136 -10.36 5.59 7.27
C GLN A 136 -10.47 5.21 5.80
N VAL A 137 -9.35 4.81 5.19
CA VAL A 137 -9.29 4.37 3.79
C VAL A 137 -9.88 2.97 3.63
N SER A 138 -9.43 2.01 4.43
CA SER A 138 -9.90 0.62 4.38
C SER A 138 -11.39 0.50 4.73
N GLY A 139 -11.92 1.40 5.57
CA GLY A 139 -13.36 1.52 5.85
C GLY A 139 -14.18 2.21 4.74
N GLY A 140 -13.53 2.82 3.75
CA GLY A 140 -14.17 3.36 2.54
C GLY A 140 -14.85 4.73 2.69
N TYR A 141 -14.69 5.42 3.82
CA TYR A 141 -15.37 6.69 4.08
C TYR A 141 -14.48 7.92 3.89
N SER A 142 -13.18 7.75 3.59
CA SER A 142 -12.26 8.86 3.33
C SER A 142 -12.29 9.38 1.88
N GLY A 143 -12.92 8.63 0.97
CA GLY A 143 -12.90 8.87 -0.49
C GLY A 143 -11.63 8.39 -1.19
N HIS A 144 -10.54 8.19 -0.44
CA HIS A 144 -9.25 7.80 -0.99
C HIS A 144 -9.24 6.37 -1.53
N THR A 145 -8.36 6.14 -2.50
CA THR A 145 -7.94 4.81 -2.92
C THR A 145 -6.58 4.45 -2.35
N GLU A 146 -6.35 3.17 -2.08
CA GLU A 146 -4.99 2.65 -1.95
C GLU A 146 -4.27 2.78 -3.29
N ALA A 147 -3.08 3.39 -3.27
CA ALA A 147 -2.30 3.67 -4.45
C ALA A 147 -0.81 3.47 -4.18
N VAL A 148 -0.04 3.35 -5.26
CA VAL A 148 1.41 3.41 -5.25
C VAL A 148 1.89 4.61 -6.05
N GLU A 149 2.89 5.30 -5.52
CA GLU A 149 3.63 6.33 -6.21
C GLU A 149 5.02 5.79 -6.57
N ILE A 150 5.35 5.88 -7.85
CA ILE A 150 6.54 5.28 -8.44
C ILE A 150 7.43 6.39 -8.96
N ILE A 151 8.69 6.40 -8.57
CA ILE A 151 9.73 7.24 -9.15
C ILE A 151 10.58 6.37 -10.07
N PHE A 152 10.74 6.80 -11.32
CA PHE A 152 11.45 6.04 -12.34
C PHE A 152 12.34 6.92 -13.20
N ASP A 153 13.42 6.33 -13.72
CA ASP A 153 14.36 6.98 -14.65
C ASP A 153 13.87 6.84 -16.09
N THR A 154 13.50 7.97 -16.69
CA THR A 154 12.95 8.07 -18.06
C THR A 154 13.95 7.69 -19.14
N ARG A 155 15.23 7.54 -18.80
CA ARG A 155 16.27 7.06 -19.73
C ARG A 155 16.29 5.53 -19.84
N ILE A 156 15.68 4.84 -18.88
CA ILE A 156 15.72 3.37 -18.77
C ILE A 156 14.34 2.77 -19.00
N ILE A 157 13.30 3.34 -18.39
CA ILE A 157 11.92 2.84 -18.49
C ILE A 157 10.95 3.97 -18.84
N GLN A 158 10.01 3.70 -19.74
CA GLN A 158 9.02 4.68 -20.20
C GLN A 158 7.73 4.57 -19.39
N TYR A 159 6.97 5.67 -19.32
CA TYR A 159 5.66 5.67 -18.68
C TYR A 159 4.70 4.64 -19.29
N LEU A 160 4.78 4.42 -20.61
CA LEU A 160 3.99 3.39 -21.31
C LEU A 160 4.27 1.97 -20.76
N ASP A 161 5.51 1.66 -20.38
CA ASP A 161 5.86 0.36 -19.79
C ASP A 161 5.18 0.17 -18.44
N LEU A 162 5.08 1.25 -17.65
CA LEU A 162 4.40 1.25 -16.36
C LEU A 162 2.89 1.09 -16.53
N VAL A 163 2.27 1.80 -17.48
CA VAL A 163 0.84 1.65 -17.82
C VAL A 163 0.57 0.23 -18.32
N THR A 164 1.43 -0.31 -19.17
CA THR A 164 1.31 -1.68 -19.68
C THR A 164 1.33 -2.69 -18.54
N LEU A 165 2.30 -2.55 -17.63
CA LEU A 165 2.40 -3.41 -16.45
C LEU A 165 1.17 -3.25 -15.55
N TYR A 166 0.70 -2.03 -15.30
CA TYR A 166 -0.51 -1.76 -14.52
C TYR A 166 -1.73 -2.57 -15.02
N PHE A 167 -1.97 -2.59 -16.34
CA PHE A 167 -3.09 -3.35 -16.93
C PHE A 167 -2.90 -4.88 -16.89
N GLN A 168 -1.66 -5.38 -16.76
CA GLN A 168 -1.39 -6.80 -16.51
C GLN A 168 -1.61 -7.19 -15.04
N LEU A 169 -1.54 -6.21 -14.15
CA LEU A 169 -1.60 -6.38 -12.71
C LEU A 169 -3.03 -6.30 -12.16
N THR A 170 -3.93 -5.61 -12.86
CA THR A 170 -5.30 -5.31 -12.44
C THR A 170 -6.33 -6.00 -13.34
N ASP A 171 -7.56 -6.21 -12.84
CA ASP A 171 -8.73 -6.45 -13.69
C ASP A 171 -9.31 -5.09 -14.10
N PRO A 172 -9.06 -4.63 -15.34
CA PRO A 172 -9.51 -3.31 -15.78
C PRO A 172 -11.03 -3.25 -16.05
N THR A 173 -11.75 -4.34 -15.81
CA THR A 173 -13.20 -4.47 -16.03
C THR A 173 -14.02 -4.56 -14.74
N ASP A 174 -13.37 -4.42 -13.58
CA ASP A 174 -14.00 -4.50 -12.27
C ASP A 174 -13.94 -3.14 -11.54
N ALA A 175 -15.07 -2.46 -11.49
CA ALA A 175 -15.20 -1.15 -10.85
C ALA A 175 -15.38 -1.25 -9.32
N LEU A 176 -15.70 -2.43 -8.79
CA LEU A 176 -16.11 -2.62 -7.39
C LEU A 176 -14.94 -3.08 -6.49
N GLY A 177 -13.72 -3.04 -7.01
CA GLY A 177 -12.51 -3.51 -6.36
C GLY A 177 -11.76 -4.53 -7.20
N GLN A 178 -10.76 -5.16 -6.62
CA GLN A 178 -9.79 -5.99 -7.32
C GLN A 178 -9.61 -7.30 -6.58
N MET A 179 -9.84 -8.43 -7.26
CA MET A 179 -9.68 -9.77 -6.70
C MET A 179 -10.52 -9.97 -5.41
N ALA A 180 -9.87 -10.15 -4.25
CA ALA A 180 -10.55 -10.30 -2.96
C ALA A 180 -10.84 -8.94 -2.30
N ASP A 181 -10.21 -7.87 -2.76
CA ASP A 181 -10.32 -6.52 -2.20
C ASP A 181 -11.54 -5.84 -2.81
N ARG A 182 -12.47 -5.36 -1.97
CA ARG A 182 -13.77 -4.84 -2.40
C ARG A 182 -14.07 -3.50 -1.75
N GLY A 183 -14.65 -2.60 -2.53
CA GLY A 183 -14.95 -1.23 -2.13
C GLY A 183 -14.28 -0.18 -3.03
N SER A 184 -14.74 1.07 -2.90
CA SER A 184 -14.29 2.20 -3.71
C SER A 184 -12.81 2.53 -3.53
N GLN A 185 -12.24 2.20 -2.37
CA GLN A 185 -10.83 2.38 -2.03
C GLN A 185 -9.89 1.44 -2.81
N TYR A 186 -10.44 0.42 -3.47
CA TYR A 186 -9.70 -0.56 -4.28
C TYR A 186 -10.02 -0.46 -5.77
N ARG A 187 -10.76 0.57 -6.20
CA ARG A 187 -11.16 0.75 -7.60
C ARG A 187 -9.92 1.03 -8.49
N PRO A 188 -9.91 0.58 -9.75
CA PRO A 188 -8.79 0.81 -10.64
C PRO A 188 -8.76 2.25 -11.16
N VAL A 189 -7.68 2.98 -10.87
CA VAL A 189 -7.46 4.38 -11.30
C VAL A 189 -6.00 4.60 -11.69
N ILE A 190 -5.78 5.27 -12.81
CA ILE A 190 -4.48 5.86 -13.17
C ILE A 190 -4.56 7.36 -12.85
N TYR A 191 -3.75 7.81 -11.91
CA TYR A 191 -3.67 9.23 -11.54
C TYR A 191 -2.55 9.90 -12.32
N VAL A 192 -2.91 10.74 -13.29
CA VAL A 192 -1.98 11.37 -14.23
C VAL A 192 -1.49 12.71 -13.70
N LEU A 193 -0.19 12.97 -13.83
CA LEU A 193 0.45 14.18 -13.34
C LEU A 193 0.51 15.31 -14.38
N ASP A 194 0.40 14.96 -15.65
CA ASP A 194 0.44 15.89 -16.78
C ASP A 194 -0.33 15.33 -17.99
N ASP A 195 -0.49 16.17 -19.02
CA ASP A 195 -1.22 15.81 -20.24
C ASP A 195 -0.53 14.71 -21.06
N GLY A 196 0.80 14.60 -20.97
CA GLY A 196 1.55 13.54 -21.65
C GLY A 196 1.24 12.17 -21.07
N GLN A 197 1.17 12.06 -19.74
CA GLN A 197 0.72 10.85 -19.06
C GLN A 197 -0.73 10.51 -19.41
N ARG A 198 -1.60 11.53 -19.47
CA ARG A 198 -3.00 11.37 -19.88
C ARG A 198 -3.10 10.76 -21.28
N GLU A 199 -2.43 11.36 -22.26
CA GLU A 199 -2.45 10.89 -23.64
C GLU A 199 -1.97 9.43 -23.74
N VAL A 200 -0.85 9.10 -23.09
CA VAL A 200 -0.30 7.74 -23.10
C VAL A 200 -1.27 6.73 -22.47
N ALA A 201 -1.85 7.06 -21.31
CA ALA A 201 -2.78 6.18 -20.60
C ALA A 201 -4.08 5.97 -21.39
N GLU A 202 -4.65 7.04 -21.95
CA GLU A 202 -5.89 7.00 -22.73
C GLU A 202 -5.68 6.23 -24.04
N ARG A 203 -4.58 6.49 -24.76
CA ARG A 203 -4.23 5.78 -25.98
C ARG A 203 -4.06 4.29 -25.73
N PHE A 204 -3.34 3.90 -24.67
CA PHE A 204 -3.16 2.48 -24.34
C PHE A 204 -4.47 1.82 -23.91
N LYS A 205 -5.30 2.52 -23.12
CA LYS A 205 -6.66 2.05 -22.76
C LYS A 205 -7.49 1.82 -24.02
N GLN A 206 -7.46 2.73 -24.99
CA GLN A 206 -8.19 2.58 -26.25
C GLN A 206 -7.68 1.40 -27.07
N GLN A 207 -6.36 1.21 -27.17
CA GLN A 207 -5.77 0.03 -27.82
C GLN A 207 -6.24 -1.29 -27.18
N LEU A 208 -6.36 -1.34 -25.85
CA LEU A 208 -6.89 -2.51 -25.16
C LEU A 208 -8.38 -2.74 -25.44
N ILE A 209 -9.19 -1.68 -25.55
CA ILE A 209 -10.59 -1.78 -25.96
C ILE A 209 -10.68 -2.35 -27.39
N ASP A 210 -9.92 -1.79 -28.33
CA ASP A 210 -9.92 -2.16 -29.75
C ASP A 210 -9.39 -3.58 -29.97
N SER A 211 -8.50 -4.06 -29.11
CA SER A 211 -8.00 -5.44 -29.14
C SER A 211 -9.10 -6.48 -28.91
N LYS A 212 -10.24 -6.08 -28.32
CA LYS A 212 -11.37 -6.95 -27.96
C LYS A 212 -10.98 -8.15 -27.09
N ILE A 213 -9.85 -8.06 -26.38
CA ILE A 213 -9.40 -9.10 -25.44
C ILE A 213 -10.36 -9.19 -24.25
N TYR A 214 -10.88 -8.05 -23.78
CA TYR A 214 -11.85 -7.99 -22.67
C TYR A 214 -13.29 -8.01 -23.19
N LYS A 215 -14.15 -8.80 -22.53
CA LYS A 215 -15.60 -8.86 -22.85
C LYS A 215 -16.40 -7.72 -22.25
N ARG A 216 -16.00 -7.32 -21.04
CA ARG A 216 -16.62 -6.22 -20.31
C ARG A 216 -15.88 -4.93 -20.69
N PRO A 217 -16.57 -3.78 -20.68
CA PRO A 217 -15.92 -2.50 -20.89
C PRO A 217 -14.76 -2.30 -19.91
N ILE A 218 -13.70 -1.65 -20.38
CA ILE A 218 -12.59 -1.23 -19.51
C ILE A 218 -13.05 0.00 -18.72
N VAL A 219 -13.17 -0.16 -17.41
CA VAL A 219 -13.69 0.83 -16.46
C VAL A 219 -12.60 1.57 -15.70
N THR A 220 -11.33 1.20 -15.87
CA THR A 220 -10.18 1.92 -15.29
C THR A 220 -10.31 3.41 -15.54
N ALA A 221 -10.39 4.21 -14.47
CA ALA A 221 -10.47 5.65 -14.55
C ALA A 221 -9.09 6.27 -14.82
N ILE A 222 -9.06 7.41 -15.49
CA ILE A 222 -7.85 8.21 -15.76
C ILE A 222 -8.12 9.62 -15.25
N GLU A 223 -7.64 9.88 -14.04
CA GLU A 223 -8.00 11.06 -13.25
C GLU A 223 -6.75 11.92 -13.02
N PRO A 224 -6.87 13.26 -12.91
CA PRO A 224 -5.73 14.07 -12.49
C PRO A 224 -5.28 13.66 -11.09
N ALA A 225 -3.96 13.63 -10.88
CA ALA A 225 -3.41 13.36 -9.55
C ALA A 225 -3.82 14.46 -8.56
N SER A 226 -4.15 14.03 -7.34
CA SER A 226 -4.39 14.90 -6.19
C SER A 226 -3.29 14.66 -5.16
N THR A 227 -3.41 15.25 -3.97
CA THR A 227 -2.47 15.03 -2.87
C THR A 227 -2.27 13.53 -2.62
N PHE A 228 -1.01 13.11 -2.58
CA PHE A 228 -0.62 11.75 -2.23
C PHE A 228 -0.19 11.71 -0.76
N TRP A 229 -0.88 10.90 0.03
CA TRP A 229 -0.61 10.71 1.45
C TRP A 229 0.16 9.40 1.64
N PRO A 230 1.42 9.43 2.11
CA PRO A 230 2.16 8.21 2.41
C PRO A 230 1.42 7.35 3.44
N ALA A 231 1.32 6.04 3.19
CA ALA A 231 0.81 5.09 4.16
C ALA A 231 1.83 4.85 5.28
N GLU A 232 1.37 4.33 6.40
CA GLU A 232 2.17 4.00 7.57
C GLU A 232 3.31 3.03 7.22
N ASN A 233 4.40 3.09 7.98
CA ASN A 233 5.63 2.37 7.67
C ASN A 233 5.43 0.85 7.50
N PHE A 234 4.54 0.26 8.30
CA PHE A 234 4.14 -1.14 8.21
C PHE A 234 3.72 -1.58 6.79
N HIS A 235 3.09 -0.69 6.02
CA HIS A 235 2.64 -0.97 4.66
C HIS A 235 3.77 -0.88 3.62
N GLN A 236 4.85 -0.18 3.95
CA GLN A 236 5.94 0.05 3.02
C GLN A 236 6.78 -1.21 2.85
N GLN A 237 7.16 -1.49 1.60
CA GLN A 237 7.94 -2.68 1.22
C GLN A 237 7.43 -3.97 1.86
N PHE A 238 6.09 -4.11 1.95
CA PHE A 238 5.44 -5.21 2.66
C PHE A 238 5.91 -6.60 2.21
N TYR A 239 6.25 -6.78 0.93
CA TYR A 239 6.78 -8.04 0.44
C TYR A 239 8.16 -8.42 1.00
N LYS A 240 9.00 -7.44 1.35
CA LYS A 240 10.31 -7.64 2.00
C LYS A 240 10.13 -7.87 3.50
N ASN A 241 9.30 -7.05 4.14
CA ASN A 241 9.12 -7.04 5.58
C ASN A 241 8.21 -8.17 6.09
N ASN A 242 7.27 -8.64 5.26
CA ASN A 242 6.29 -9.68 5.59
C ASN A 242 6.22 -10.81 4.53
N PRO A 243 7.34 -11.49 4.21
CA PRO A 243 7.45 -12.34 3.01
C PRO A 243 6.50 -13.53 3.05
N LYS A 244 6.28 -14.15 4.23
CA LYS A 244 5.34 -15.28 4.38
C LYS A 244 3.90 -14.88 4.10
N ARG A 245 3.46 -13.72 4.60
CA ARG A 245 2.10 -13.21 4.39
C ARG A 245 1.93 -12.76 2.95
N TYR A 246 2.90 -12.02 2.42
CA TYR A 246 2.91 -11.59 1.03
C TYR A 246 2.88 -12.78 0.04
N ALA A 247 3.65 -13.85 0.28
CA ALA A 247 3.63 -15.03 -0.57
C ALA A 247 2.23 -15.67 -0.70
N LYS A 248 1.43 -15.66 0.37
CA LYS A 248 0.04 -16.13 0.34
C LYS A 248 -0.83 -15.24 -0.53
N ILE A 249 -0.73 -13.91 -0.35
CA ILE A 249 -1.46 -12.90 -1.14
C ILE A 249 -1.10 -13.03 -2.62
N LYS A 250 0.20 -13.05 -2.94
CA LYS A 250 0.73 -13.22 -4.30
C LYS A 250 0.23 -14.52 -4.95
N ARG A 251 0.19 -15.63 -4.20
CA ARG A 251 -0.34 -16.91 -4.72
C ARG A 251 -1.82 -16.81 -5.07
N ALA A 252 -2.63 -16.23 -4.18
CA ALA A 252 -4.08 -16.05 -4.41
C ALA A 252 -4.33 -15.18 -5.66
N ARG A 253 -3.60 -14.08 -5.80
CA ARG A 253 -3.63 -13.22 -6.98
C ARG A 253 -3.24 -13.95 -8.27
N LYS A 254 -2.12 -14.68 -8.26
CA LYS A 254 -1.68 -15.45 -9.45
C LYS A 254 -2.73 -16.46 -9.88
N GLN A 255 -3.36 -17.14 -8.92
CA GLN A 255 -4.46 -18.08 -9.21
C GLN A 255 -5.64 -17.35 -9.85
N PHE A 256 -6.07 -16.22 -9.28
CA PHE A 256 -7.16 -15.42 -9.85
C PHE A 256 -6.88 -14.97 -11.29
N LEU A 257 -5.72 -14.34 -11.53
CA LEU A 257 -5.33 -13.87 -12.87
C LEU A 257 -5.19 -15.02 -13.86
N PHE A 258 -4.66 -16.17 -13.44
CA PHE A 258 -4.59 -17.37 -14.28
C PHE A 258 -5.98 -17.83 -14.72
N PHE A 259 -6.94 -17.94 -13.80
CA PHE A 259 -8.31 -18.31 -14.14
C PHE A 259 -8.98 -17.28 -15.05
N GLN A 260 -8.73 -15.99 -14.83
CA GLN A 260 -9.22 -14.93 -15.70
C GLN A 260 -8.66 -15.08 -17.13
N HIS A 261 -7.34 -15.22 -17.28
CA HIS A 261 -6.69 -15.40 -18.58
C HIS A 261 -7.12 -16.70 -19.28
N LEU A 262 -7.25 -17.81 -18.55
CA LEU A 262 -7.74 -19.08 -19.11
C LEU A 262 -9.16 -18.93 -19.67
N LYS A 263 -10.04 -18.25 -18.92
CA LYS A 263 -11.40 -17.94 -19.36
C LYS A 263 -11.41 -17.05 -20.60
N LEU A 264 -10.44 -16.13 -20.76
CA LEU A 264 -10.31 -15.32 -21.97
C LEU A 264 -9.81 -16.16 -23.17
N ARG A 265 -8.77 -17.00 -22.99
CA ARG A 265 -8.15 -17.82 -24.06
C ARG A 265 -9.06 -18.91 -24.61
N LEU A 266 -9.68 -19.72 -23.74
CA LEU A 266 -10.58 -20.80 -24.18
C LEU A 266 -11.73 -20.28 -25.05
N ARG A 267 -12.13 -19.03 -24.83
CA ARG A 267 -13.24 -18.40 -25.57
C ARG A 267 -12.83 -17.82 -26.91
N HIS A 268 -11.55 -17.48 -27.10
CA HIS A 268 -11.05 -17.08 -28.42
C HIS A 268 -10.97 -18.29 -29.36
N PHE A 269 -10.69 -19.48 -28.82
CA PHE A 269 -10.62 -20.72 -29.58
C PHE A 269 -11.99 -21.23 -30.06
N ILE A 270 -13.07 -20.90 -29.35
CA ILE A 270 -14.46 -21.27 -29.71
C ILE A 270 -15.09 -20.27 -30.72
N LYS A 271 -14.44 -19.12 -30.96
CA LYS A 271 -14.92 -18.06 -31.88
C LYS A 271 -14.17 -18.01 -33.22
N ARG A 272 -13.25 -18.95 -33.47
CA ARG A 272 -12.72 -19.27 -34.79
C ARG A 272 -13.42 -20.51 -35.31
#